data_AF-B6DCZ5-F1
#
_entry.id   AF-B6DCZ5-F1
#
_cell.length_a   1.000
_cell.length_b   1.000
_cell.length_c   1.000
_cell.angle_alpha   90.00
_cell.angle_beta   90.00
_cell.angle_gamma   90.00
#
_symmetry.space_group_name_H-M   'P 1'
#
loop_
_entity.id
_entity.type
_entity.pdbx_description
1 polymer ?
#
loop_
_entity_poly.entity_id
_entity_poly.type
_entity_poly.pdbx_seq_one_letter_code
_entity_poly.pdbx_strand_id
1 'polypeptide(L)' 'MKLMIFTGLVLFAIVSLIEAQAENEKPCLPEYKVCTHAPGNCCSDLVCDRYGRYKSGAQIGRNCFCLQKGVIYKREN' A
#
# COMPACT_ATOMS: atom_id res chain seq x y z
N MET A 1 22.17 -25.18 -32.21
CA MET A 1 20.79 -25.45 -31.72
C MET A 1 20.63 -25.33 -30.20
N LYS A 2 21.59 -25.75 -29.35
CA LYS A 2 21.46 -25.65 -27.88
C LYS A 2 21.31 -24.22 -27.34
N LEU A 3 22.01 -23.24 -27.91
CA LEU A 3 21.98 -21.84 -27.47
C LEU A 3 20.59 -21.21 -27.60
N MET A 4 19.89 -21.43 -28.71
CA MET A 4 18.55 -20.85 -28.97
C MET A 4 17.50 -21.32 -27.95
N ILE A 5 17.57 -22.59 -27.55
CA ILE A 5 16.64 -23.19 -26.58
C ILE A 5 16.89 -22.57 -25.20
N PHE A 6 18.16 -22.41 -24.82
CA PHE A 6 18.54 -21.81 -23.55
C PHE A 6 18.06 -20.35 -23.45
N THR A 7 18.24 -19.55 -24.51
CA THR A 7 17.78 -18.15 -24.52
C THR A 7 16.26 -18.04 -24.41
N GLY A 8 15.50 -18.93 -25.06
CA GLY A 8 14.04 -18.95 -24.95
C GLY A 8 13.54 -19.27 -23.53
N LEU A 9 14.17 -20.26 -22.88
CA LEU A 9 13.87 -20.63 -21.49
C LEU A 9 14.16 -19.50 -20.50
N VAL A 10 15.27 -18.79 -20.68
CA VAL A 10 15.63 -17.63 -19.84
C VAL A 10 14.60 -16.51 -19.98
N LEU A 11 14.19 -16.18 -21.21
CA LEU A 11 13.17 -15.15 -21.44
C LEU A 11 11.83 -15.54 -20.80
N PHE A 12 11.40 -16.80 -20.95
CA PHE A 12 10.17 -17.28 -20.32
C PHE A 12 10.23 -17.17 -18.79
N ALA A 13 11.35 -17.56 -18.18
CA ALA A 13 11.53 -17.44 -16.73
C ALA A 13 11.47 -15.99 -16.24
N ILE A 14 12.03 -15.03 -17.00
CA ILE A 14 11.99 -13.60 -16.66
C ILE A 14 10.55 -13.08 -16.74
N VAL A 15 9.81 -13.42 -17.81
CA VAL A 15 8.41 -13.00 -17.97
C VAL A 15 7.55 -13.54 -16.83
N SER A 16 7.66 -14.84 -16.52
CA SER A 16 6.91 -15.45 -15.41
C SER A 16 7.25 -14.82 -14.05
N LEU A 17 8.51 -14.41 -13.84
CA LEU A 17 8.92 -13.73 -12.61
C LEU A 17 8.33 -12.31 -12.51
N ILE A 18 8.19 -11.60 -13.63
CA ILE A 18 7.56 -10.27 -13.68
C ILE A 18 6.05 -10.40 -13.42
N GLU A 19 5.38 -11.35 -14.07
CA GLU A 19 3.95 -11.61 -13.86
C GLU A 19 3.65 -12.02 -12.42
N ALA A 20 4.47 -12.88 -11.83
CA ALA A 20 4.33 -13.27 -10.42
C ALA A 20 4.53 -12.09 -9.46
N GLN A 21 5.43 -11.15 -9.76
CA GLN A 21 5.59 -9.94 -8.94
C GLN A 21 4.36 -9.03 -9.05
N ALA A 22 3.83 -8.84 -10.27
CA ALA A 22 2.64 -8.03 -10.49
C ALA A 22 1.38 -8.63 -9.83
N GLU A 23 1.22 -9.96 -9.83
CA GLU A 23 0.07 -10.62 -9.18
C GLU A 23 0.14 -10.59 -7.65
N ASN A 24 1.36 -10.58 -7.08
CA ASN A 24 1.56 -10.47 -5.63
C ASN A 24 1.43 -9.03 -5.11
N GLU A 25 1.52 -8.02 -5.98
CA GLU A 25 1.20 -6.64 -5.64
C GLU A 25 -0.32 -6.42 -5.66
N LYS A 26 -1.03 -6.97 -4.67
CA LYS A 26 -2.37 -6.46 -4.35
C LYS A 26 -2.25 -4.94 -4.21
N PRO A 27 -3.07 -4.15 -4.93
CA PRO A 27 -2.94 -2.70 -4.90
C PRO A 27 -3.07 -2.22 -3.46
N CYS A 28 -1.96 -1.68 -2.95
CA CYS A 28 -1.94 -1.09 -1.62
C CYS A 28 -2.62 0.28 -1.65
N LEU A 29 -3.13 0.72 -0.51
CA LEU A 29 -3.71 2.04 -0.30
C LEU A 29 -2.57 3.06 -0.16
N PRO A 30 -2.46 4.04 -1.08
CA PRO A 30 -1.46 5.11 -0.99
C PRO A 30 -1.73 6.05 0.18
N GLU A 31 -0.80 6.99 0.40
CA GLU A 31 -0.89 7.98 1.47
C GLU A 31 -2.21 8.77 1.42
N TYR A 32 -2.76 9.07 2.60
CA TYR A 32 -4.04 9.74 2.82
C TYR A 32 -5.29 8.99 2.35
N LYS A 33 -5.19 7.74 1.88
CA LYS A 33 -6.39 6.93 1.61
C LYS A 33 -7.02 6.39 2.89
N VAL A 34 -8.34 6.25 2.84
CA VAL A 34 -9.14 5.69 3.93
C VAL A 34 -8.86 4.19 4.05
N CYS A 35 -8.42 3.76 5.23
CA CYS A 35 -8.10 2.36 5.53
C CYS A 35 -9.00 1.76 6.63
N THR A 36 -10.12 2.40 6.95
CA THR A 36 -11.06 1.98 8.01
C THR A 36 -11.49 0.51 7.90
N HIS A 37 -11.69 0.01 6.68
CA HIS A 37 -12.12 -1.37 6.41
C HIS A 37 -10.98 -2.28 5.93
N ALA A 38 -9.76 -1.77 5.83
CA ALA A 38 -8.60 -2.50 5.31
C ALA A 38 -7.29 -2.00 5.96
N PRO A 39 -7.12 -2.15 7.29
CA PRO A 39 -6.00 -1.55 8.02
C PRO A 39 -4.63 -2.11 7.62
N GLY A 40 -4.58 -3.31 7.03
CA GLY A 40 -3.37 -3.95 6.55
C GLY A 40 -3.02 -3.65 5.08
N ASN A 41 -3.85 -2.88 4.37
CA ASN A 41 -3.66 -2.67 2.93
C ASN A 41 -2.86 -1.41 2.60
N CYS A 42 -2.42 -0.62 3.58
CA CYS A 42 -1.56 0.54 3.31
C CYS A 42 -0.23 0.10 2.66
N CYS A 43 0.35 0.95 1.82
CA CYS A 43 1.66 0.67 1.22
C CYS A 43 2.76 0.53 2.28
N SER A 44 3.89 -0.11 1.91
CA SER A 44 4.87 -0.66 2.87
C SER A 44 5.48 0.36 3.84
N ASP A 45 5.55 1.63 3.46
CA ASP A 45 6.05 2.77 4.22
C ASP A 45 4.96 3.49 5.05
N LEU A 46 3.72 3.03 4.95
CA LEU A 46 2.54 3.62 5.57
C LEU A 46 1.96 2.74 6.67
N VAL A 47 1.30 3.37 7.64
CA VAL A 47 0.53 2.74 8.70
C VAL A 47 -0.90 3.28 8.69
N CYS A 48 -1.89 2.41 8.94
CA CYS A 48 -3.27 2.84 9.05
C CYS A 48 -3.51 3.49 10.43
N ASP A 49 -3.50 4.82 10.48
CA ASP A 49 -3.63 5.59 11.72
C ASP A 49 -5.04 6.16 11.92
N ARG A 50 -5.50 6.24 13.17
CA ARG A 50 -6.89 6.53 13.56
C ARG A 50 -7.06 7.97 14.04
N TYR A 51 -7.88 8.74 13.33
CA TYR A 51 -8.22 10.10 13.70
C TYR A 51 -9.67 10.21 14.15
N GLY A 52 -9.87 10.84 15.31
CA GLY A 52 -11.19 11.26 15.76
C GLY A 52 -11.73 12.38 14.87
N ARG A 53 -12.99 12.26 14.44
CA ARG A 53 -13.70 13.34 13.74
C ARG A 53 -14.51 14.13 14.75
N TYR A 54 -14.38 15.44 14.72
CA TYR A 54 -15.11 16.34 15.62
C TYR A 54 -15.87 17.40 14.82
N LYS A 55 -17.07 17.75 15.28
CA LYS A 55 -17.88 18.85 14.77
C LYS A 55 -18.38 19.67 15.96
N SER A 56 -18.06 20.97 15.98
CA SER A 56 -18.43 21.88 17.07
C SER A 56 -18.03 21.34 18.45
N GLY A 57 -16.84 20.75 18.57
CA GLY A 57 -16.32 20.15 19.80
C GLY A 57 -16.86 18.75 20.13
N ALA A 58 -17.96 18.30 19.51
CA ALA A 58 -18.50 16.96 19.69
C ALA A 58 -17.82 15.95 18.77
N GLN A 59 -17.44 14.78 19.31
CA GLN A 59 -16.95 13.68 18.48
C GLN A 59 -18.10 13.11 17.64
N ILE A 60 -17.94 13.10 16.31
CA ILE A 60 -18.92 12.58 15.35
C ILE A 60 -18.50 11.26 14.71
N GLY A 61 -17.29 10.78 14.97
CA GLY A 61 -16.83 9.50 14.44
C GLY A 61 -15.32 9.30 14.50
N ARG A 62 -14.84 8.30 13.74
CA ARG A 62 -13.43 7.99 13.55
C ARG A 62 -13.19 7.64 12.09
N ASN A 63 -12.14 8.18 11.49
CA ASN A 63 -11.64 7.74 10.18
C ASN A 63 -10.22 7.22 10.36
N CYS A 64 -9.88 6.17 9.63
CA CYS A 64 -8.51 5.69 9.55
C CYS A 64 -7.89 6.10 8.22
N PHE A 65 -6.64 6.55 8.21
CA PHE A 65 -5.92 6.92 7.00
C PHE A 65 -4.54 6.26 6.94
N CYS A 66 -4.08 5.91 5.74
CA CYS A 66 -2.70 5.47 5.54
C CYS A 66 -1.76 6.67 5.62
N LEU A 67 -0.89 6.69 6.63
CA LEU A 67 0.05 7.78 6.89
C LEU A 67 1.47 7.26 7.06
N GLN A 68 2.45 8.12 6.81
CA GLN A 68 3.86 7.77 6.93
C GLN A 68 4.22 7.25 8.33
N LYS A 69 4.92 6.11 8.37
CA LYS A 69 5.45 5.55 9.62
C LYS A 69 6.43 6.52 10.28
N GLY A 70 6.28 6.71 11.58
CA GLY A 70 7.21 7.53 12.38
C GLY A 70 7.01 9.04 12.26
N VAL A 71 5.98 9.51 11.56
CA VAL A 71 5.64 10.94 11.46
C VAL A 71 4.57 11.31 12.47
N ILE A 72 4.79 12.40 13.20
CA ILE A 72 3.80 12.97 14.13
C ILE A 72 3.17 14.20 13.50
N TYR A 73 1.90 14.07 13.12
CA TYR A 73 1.11 15.19 12.61
C TYR A 73 0.59 16.04 13.78
N LYS A 74 0.89 17.34 13.75
CA LYS A 74 0.34 18.33 14.68
C LYS A 74 -0.54 19.30 13.89
N ARG A 75 -1.60 19.80 14.53
CA ARG A 75 -2.35 20.93 13.99
C ARG A 75 -1.45 22.15 14.06
N GLU A 76 -1.28 22.87 12.95
CA GLU A 76 -0.69 24.20 12.97
C GLU A 76 -1.67 25.15 13.67
N ASN A 77 -1.17 25.93 14.63
CA ASN A 77 -1.96 26.87 15.42
C ASN A 77 -2.31 28.12 14.64
#